data_AF-A0A2S0RBB2-F1
#
_entry.id   AF-A0A2S0RBB2-F1
#
_cell.length_a   1.000
_cell.length_b   1.000
_cell.length_c   1.000
_cell.angle_alpha   90.00
_cell.angle_beta   90.00
_cell.angle_gamma   90.00
#
_symmetry.space_group_name_H-M   'P 1'
#
loop_
_entity.id
_entity.type
_entity.pdbx_description
1 polymer ?
#
loop_
_entity_poly.entity_id
_entity_poly.type
_entity_poly.pdbx_seq_one_letter_code
_entity_poly.pdbx_strand_id
1 'polypeptide(L)'
;MKKILALLTLCLISLSAAAQDPKDPDFDIKDRLYKKYKTEVRSYNRKDFDDLMMAFFEKQSDESAILTKEEYYTYTVKIAIYSEKYGLLYKKEKDIAQKTKNEWLARMYSDYAASHQKKE
;
A
#
# COMPACT_ATOMS: atom_id res chain seq x y z
N MET A 1 -6.97 64.70 -6.93
CA MET A 1 -6.24 64.25 -5.72
C MET A 1 -6.96 63.06 -5.13
N LYS A 2 -6.21 61.97 -4.82
CA LYS A 2 -6.55 60.86 -3.90
C LYS A 2 -7.79 60.02 -4.28
N LYS A 3 -7.61 58.84 -4.90
CA LYS A 3 -7.48 57.51 -4.25
C LYS A 3 -8.65 57.30 -3.26
N ILE A 4 -9.54 56.34 -3.47
CA ILE A 4 -9.36 54.97 -2.96
C ILE A 4 -10.23 54.00 -3.78
N LEU A 5 -9.55 53.08 -4.45
CA LEU A 5 -10.04 51.79 -4.90
C LEU A 5 -9.90 50.85 -3.69
N ALA A 6 -10.98 50.28 -3.19
CA ALA A 6 -10.94 49.21 -2.19
C ALA A 6 -11.71 48.00 -2.72
N LEU A 7 -11.00 47.23 -3.54
CA LEU A 7 -11.41 45.94 -4.08
C LEU A 7 -11.41 44.92 -2.94
N LEU A 8 -12.60 44.51 -2.51
CA LEU A 8 -12.78 43.46 -1.51
C LEU A 8 -12.49 42.11 -2.19
N THR A 9 -11.21 41.76 -2.30
CA THR A 9 -10.77 40.45 -2.79
C THR A 9 -10.68 39.52 -1.58
N LEU A 10 -11.71 38.70 -1.44
CA LEU A 10 -11.77 37.61 -0.47
C LEU A 10 -10.66 36.60 -0.82
N CYS A 11 -9.53 36.70 -0.12
CA CYS A 11 -8.45 35.72 -0.16
C CYS A 11 -8.95 34.41 0.50
N LEU A 12 -9.61 33.55 -0.28
CA LEU A 12 -9.67 32.12 -0.01
C LEU A 12 -8.25 31.57 -0.24
N ILE A 13 -7.39 31.78 0.74
CA ILE A 13 -6.13 31.03 0.82
C ILE A 13 -6.57 29.62 1.17
N SER A 14 -6.69 28.79 0.13
CA SER A 14 -6.69 27.34 0.29
C SER A 14 -5.47 27.00 1.12
N LEU A 15 -5.70 26.66 2.39
CA LEU A 15 -4.70 26.01 3.21
C LEU A 15 -4.54 24.60 2.63
N SER A 16 -3.83 24.47 1.52
CA SER A 16 -3.22 23.21 1.13
C SER A 16 -2.10 22.97 2.13
N ALA A 17 -2.50 22.57 3.34
CA ALA A 17 -1.66 21.70 4.13
C ALA A 17 -1.46 20.45 3.27
N ALA A 18 -0.45 20.49 2.40
CA ALA A 18 0.23 19.28 2.01
C ALA A 18 0.79 18.73 3.32
N ALA A 19 -0.04 17.97 4.05
CA ALA A 19 0.44 17.00 5.00
C ALA A 19 1.50 16.25 4.21
N GLN A 20 2.76 16.53 4.50
CA GLN A 20 3.84 15.72 3.97
C GLN A 20 3.53 14.34 4.51
N ASP A 21 3.00 13.50 3.64
CA ASP A 21 2.68 12.12 3.97
C ASP A 21 3.94 11.60 4.68
N PRO A 22 3.86 11.20 5.95
CA PRO A 22 5.04 10.80 6.69
C PRO A 22 5.75 9.76 5.83
N LYS A 23 7.00 10.07 5.46
CA LYS A 23 7.83 9.20 4.61
C LYS A 23 7.70 7.79 5.17
N ASP A 24 7.16 6.87 4.37
CA ASP A 24 6.89 5.48 4.78
C ASP A 24 8.14 4.94 5.50
N PRO A 25 8.07 4.73 6.84
CA PRO A 25 9.24 4.36 7.63
C PRO A 25 9.74 2.96 7.24
N ASP A 26 8.88 2.18 6.58
CA ASP A 26 9.13 0.82 6.12
C ASP A 26 9.37 0.77 4.59
N PHE A 27 9.67 1.91 3.94
CA PHE A 27 9.97 1.96 2.51
C PHE A 27 11.13 1.03 2.12
N ASP A 28 12.25 1.08 2.84
CA ASP A 28 13.47 0.35 2.47
C ASP A 28 13.28 -1.17 2.51
N ILE A 29 12.51 -1.68 3.47
CA ILE A 29 12.17 -3.11 3.56
C ILE A 29 11.22 -3.52 2.44
N LYS A 30 10.19 -2.72 2.14
CA LYS A 30 9.26 -2.99 1.04
C LYS A 30 9.96 -2.98 -0.31
N ASP A 31 10.82 -2.00 -0.57
CA ASP A 31 11.58 -1.89 -1.82
C ASP A 31 12.55 -3.06 -1.99
N ARG A 32 13.28 -3.44 -0.93
CA ARG A 32 14.15 -4.64 -0.94
C ARG A 32 13.37 -5.91 -1.25
N LEU A 33 12.24 -6.13 -0.58
CA LEU A 33 11.38 -7.29 -0.81
C LEU A 33 10.78 -7.27 -2.21
N TYR A 34 10.41 -6.09 -2.72
CA TYR A 34 9.85 -5.92 -4.04
C TYR A 34 10.86 -6.38 -5.09
N LYS A 35 12.09 -5.87 -5.02
CA LYS A 35 13.20 -6.27 -5.89
C LYS A 35 13.49 -7.77 -5.80
N LYS A 36 13.51 -8.33 -4.57
CA LYS A 36 13.77 -9.75 -4.32
C LYS A 36 12.73 -10.66 -4.99
N TYR A 37 11.44 -10.36 -4.84
CA TYR A 37 10.36 -11.25 -5.24
C TYR A 37 9.74 -10.95 -6.61
N LYS A 38 10.14 -9.85 -7.26
CA LYS A 38 9.54 -9.40 -8.54
C LYS A 38 9.50 -10.50 -9.60
N THR A 39 10.63 -11.17 -9.81
CA THR A 39 10.75 -12.21 -10.84
C THR A 39 9.93 -13.44 -10.49
N GLU A 40 10.01 -13.91 -9.24
CA GLU A 40 9.25 -15.06 -8.74
C GLU A 40 7.73 -14.84 -8.89
N VAL A 41 7.21 -13.71 -8.43
CA VAL A 41 5.77 -13.46 -8.47
C VAL A 41 5.27 -13.23 -9.89
N ARG A 42 6.11 -12.72 -10.80
CA ARG A 42 5.73 -12.61 -12.21
C ARG A 42 5.51 -13.96 -12.88
N SER A 43 6.13 -15.03 -12.39
CA SER A 43 5.85 -16.39 -12.89
C SER A 43 4.62 -17.05 -12.26
N TYR A 44 4.04 -16.48 -11.21
CA TYR A 44 2.87 -17.06 -10.55
C TYR A 44 1.69 -17.20 -11.51
N ASN A 45 1.03 -18.34 -11.50
CA ASN A 45 -0.29 -18.49 -12.08
C ASN A 45 -1.38 -18.06 -11.06
N ARG A 46 -2.65 -18.24 -11.41
CA ARG A 46 -3.77 -17.90 -10.52
C ARG A 46 -3.75 -18.72 -9.22
N LYS A 47 -3.44 -20.02 -9.29
CA LYS A 47 -3.39 -20.89 -8.12
C LYS A 47 -2.29 -20.45 -7.15
N ASP A 48 -1.10 -20.12 -7.65
CA ASP A 48 0.00 -19.64 -6.79
C ASP A 48 -0.40 -18.36 -6.03
N PHE A 49 -1.18 -17.49 -6.68
CA PHE A 49 -1.73 -16.29 -6.04
C PHE A 49 -2.85 -16.60 -5.05
N ASP A 50 -3.76 -17.52 -5.38
CA ASP A 50 -4.82 -17.95 -4.47
C ASP A 50 -4.22 -18.62 -3.21
N ASP A 51 -3.18 -19.46 -3.37
CA ASP A 51 -2.43 -20.08 -2.27
C ASP A 51 -1.73 -19.00 -1.40
N LEU A 52 -1.11 -17.99 -2.01
CA LEU A 52 -0.49 -16.86 -1.30
C LEU A 52 -1.51 -16.09 -0.45
N MET A 53 -2.67 -15.77 -1.02
CA MET A 53 -3.74 -15.05 -0.33
C MET A 53 -4.32 -15.88 0.82
N MET A 54 -4.55 -17.17 0.60
CA MET A 54 -5.05 -18.08 1.62
C MET A 54 -4.06 -18.17 2.79
N ALA A 55 -2.77 -18.41 2.52
CA ALA A 55 -1.75 -18.47 3.56
C ALA A 55 -1.66 -17.16 4.36
N PHE A 56 -1.81 -16.00 3.70
CA PHE A 56 -1.81 -14.71 4.39
C PHE A 56 -3.02 -14.55 5.32
N PHE A 57 -4.21 -14.99 4.92
CA PHE A 57 -5.41 -14.89 5.74
C PHE A 57 -5.43 -15.92 6.88
N GLU A 58 -5.01 -17.15 6.63
CA GLU A 58 -4.89 -18.18 7.67
C GLU A 58 -3.96 -17.70 8.79
N LYS A 59 -2.80 -17.14 8.44
CA LYS A 59 -1.86 -16.57 9.41
C LYS A 59 -2.42 -15.39 10.20
N GLN A 60 -3.35 -14.62 9.62
CA GLN A 60 -4.02 -13.53 10.34
C GLN A 60 -5.19 -13.99 11.20
N SER A 61 -5.73 -15.19 10.95
CA SER A 61 -6.82 -15.77 11.73
C SER A 61 -6.33 -16.51 12.97
N ASP A 62 -5.06 -16.92 13.00
CA ASP A 62 -4.43 -17.54 14.16
C ASP A 62 -4.02 -16.47 15.17
N GLU A 63 -4.78 -16.35 16.27
CA GLU A 63 -4.56 -15.37 17.33
C GLU A 63 -3.19 -15.51 18.02
N SER A 64 -2.54 -16.67 17.89
CA SER A 64 -1.22 -16.92 18.46
C SER A 64 -0.05 -16.54 17.53
N ALA A 65 -0.32 -16.24 16.26
CA ALA A 65 0.69 -16.07 15.22
C ALA A 65 0.73 -14.64 14.67
N ILE A 66 1.24 -13.69 15.46
CA ILE A 66 1.59 -12.36 14.94
C ILE A 66 2.77 -12.52 13.97
N LEU A 67 2.56 -12.16 12.70
CA LEU A 67 3.62 -12.13 11.70
C LEU A 67 4.71 -11.13 12.12
N THR A 68 5.96 -11.48 11.87
CA THR A 68 7.05 -10.51 11.93
C THR A 68 6.88 -9.46 10.83
N LYS A 69 7.53 -8.31 11.00
CA LYS A 69 7.53 -7.24 9.98
C LYS A 69 7.98 -7.75 8.60
N GLU A 70 9.02 -8.59 8.55
CA GLU A 70 9.53 -9.17 7.30
C GLU A 70 8.51 -10.11 6.64
N GLU A 71 7.84 -10.96 7.41
CA GLU A 71 6.82 -11.87 6.89
C GLU A 71 5.59 -11.11 6.38
N TYR A 72 5.09 -10.17 7.18
CA TYR A 72 3.96 -9.31 6.79
C TYR A 72 4.24 -8.58 5.48
N TYR A 73 5.42 -7.95 5.38
CA TYR A 73 5.78 -7.25 4.15
C TYR A 73 6.08 -8.20 2.99
N THR A 74 6.56 -9.42 3.25
CA THR A 74 6.70 -10.43 2.20
C THR A 74 5.36 -10.73 1.55
N TYR A 75 4.29 -10.93 2.34
CA TYR A 75 2.95 -11.16 1.78
C TYR A 75 2.42 -9.95 1.00
N THR A 76 2.36 -8.78 1.64
CA THR A 76 1.77 -7.57 1.03
C THR A 76 2.50 -7.13 -0.24
N VAL A 77 3.85 -7.23 -0.26
CA VAL A 77 4.66 -6.94 -1.45
C VAL A 77 4.43 -7.95 -2.56
N LYS A 78 4.38 -9.25 -2.26
CA LYS A 78 4.09 -10.28 -3.27
C LYS A 78 2.70 -10.06 -3.89
N ILE A 79 1.70 -9.71 -3.08
CA ILE A 79 0.36 -9.39 -3.59
C ILE A 79 0.41 -8.15 -4.52
N ALA A 80 1.12 -7.09 -4.12
CA ALA A 80 1.28 -5.90 -4.94
C ALA A 80 2.00 -6.16 -6.27
N ILE A 81 3.01 -7.03 -6.30
CA ILE A 81 3.68 -7.43 -7.54
C ILE A 81 2.72 -8.20 -8.44
N TYR A 82 1.89 -9.08 -7.88
CA TYR A 82 0.90 -9.81 -8.68
C TYR A 82 -0.15 -8.86 -9.28
N SER A 83 -0.60 -7.85 -8.52
CA SER A 83 -1.45 -6.78 -9.07
C SER A 83 -0.79 -6.06 -10.24
N GLU A 84 0.50 -5.70 -10.13
CA GLU A 84 1.25 -5.12 -11.26
C GLU A 84 1.20 -6.04 -12.49
N LYS A 85 1.50 -7.33 -12.30
CA LYS A 85 1.47 -8.33 -13.36
C LYS A 85 0.10 -8.41 -14.02
N TYR A 86 -0.98 -8.39 -13.24
CA TYR A 86 -2.35 -8.43 -13.75
C TYR A 86 -2.64 -7.25 -14.69
N GLY A 87 -2.25 -6.03 -14.29
CA GLY A 87 -2.41 -4.83 -15.14
C GLY A 87 -1.57 -4.87 -16.43
N LEU A 88 -0.45 -5.59 -16.44
CA LEU A 88 0.36 -5.81 -17.65
C LEU A 88 -0.30 -6.80 -18.61
N LEU A 89 -0.97 -7.82 -18.09
CA LEU A 89 -1.67 -8.84 -18.88
C LEU A 89 -3.01 -8.33 -19.43
N TYR A 90 -3.76 -7.57 -18.62
CA TYR A 90 -5.10 -7.12 -18.94
C TYR A 90 -5.12 -5.58 -18.99
N LYS A 91 -4.83 -5.01 -20.17
CA LYS A 91 -4.71 -3.55 -20.34
C LYS A 91 -5.93 -2.76 -19.88
N LYS A 92 -7.14 -3.31 -20.01
CA LYS A 92 -8.38 -2.69 -19.52
C LYS A 92 -8.41 -2.55 -17.99
N GLU A 93 -7.70 -3.43 -17.29
CA GLU A 93 -7.60 -3.48 -15.83
C GLU A 93 -6.36 -2.75 -15.31
N LYS A 94 -5.59 -2.08 -16.17
CA LYS A 94 -4.30 -1.48 -15.78
C LYS A 94 -4.44 -0.49 -14.62
N ASP A 95 -5.45 0.38 -14.67
CA ASP A 95 -5.62 1.44 -13.68
C ASP A 95 -6.07 0.89 -12.33
N ILE A 96 -7.02 -0.05 -12.33
CA ILE A 96 -7.45 -0.72 -11.10
C ILE A 96 -6.32 -1.56 -10.50
N ALA A 97 -5.57 -2.29 -11.33
CA ALA A 97 -4.41 -3.06 -10.90
C ALA A 97 -3.32 -2.17 -10.27
N GLN A 98 -3.08 -1.00 -10.85
CA GLN A 98 -2.13 -0.02 -10.32
C GLN A 98 -2.60 0.58 -8.99
N LYS A 99 -3.90 0.87 -8.86
CA LYS A 99 -4.52 1.29 -7.59
C LYS A 99 -4.35 0.22 -6.51
N THR A 100 -4.69 -1.04 -6.82
CA THR A 100 -4.55 -2.17 -5.89
C THR A 100 -3.09 -2.39 -5.49
N LYS A 101 -2.13 -2.31 -6.41
CA LYS A 101 -0.69 -2.35 -6.09
C LYS A 101 -0.33 -1.29 -5.04
N ASN A 102 -0.77 -0.05 -5.25
CA ASN A 102 -0.46 1.06 -4.34
C ASN A 102 -1.11 0.86 -2.97
N GLU A 103 -2.36 0.39 -2.94
CA GLU A 103 -3.07 0.07 -1.69
C GLU A 103 -2.34 -1.01 -0.87
N TRP A 104 -1.84 -2.06 -1.52
CA TRP A 104 -1.07 -3.10 -0.84
C TRP A 104 0.28 -2.60 -0.32
N LEU A 105 0.98 -1.75 -1.08
CA LEU A 105 2.23 -1.15 -0.65
C LEU A 105 2.03 -0.08 0.43
N ALA A 106 0.86 0.55 0.51
CA ALA A 106 0.54 1.54 1.53
C ALA A 106 0.25 0.92 2.91
N ARG A 107 0.04 -0.39 2.99
CA ARG A 107 -0.23 -1.06 4.28
C ARG A 107 0.95 -0.92 5.24
N MET A 108 0.64 -0.68 6.51
CA MET A 108 1.63 -0.49 7.57
C MET A 108 1.67 -1.70 8.51
N TYR A 109 2.87 -2.12 8.87
CA TYR A 109 3.06 -3.14 9.89
C TYR A 109 2.58 -2.66 11.26
N SER A 110 2.73 -1.36 11.56
CA SER A 110 2.22 -0.76 12.79
C SER A 110 0.71 -0.94 12.95
N ASP A 111 -0.06 -0.73 11.88
CA ASP A 111 -1.51 -0.89 11.90
C ASP A 111 -1.90 -2.36 12.08
N TYR A 112 -1.20 -3.25 11.37
CA TYR A 112 -1.34 -4.69 11.54
C TYR A 112 -1.06 -5.13 12.98
N ALA A 113 0.09 -4.78 13.55
CA ALA A 113 0.48 -5.14 14.90
C ALA A 113 -0.50 -4.57 15.95
N ALA A 114 -0.91 -3.31 15.81
CA ALA A 114 -1.86 -2.67 16.72
C ALA A 114 -3.25 -3.32 16.69
N SER A 115 -3.68 -3.86 15.54
CA SER A 115 -4.97 -4.58 15.43
C SER A 115 -4.98 -5.94 16.14
N HIS A 116 -3.82 -6.51 16.43
CA HIS A 116 -3.71 -7.77 17.19
C HIS A 116 -3.64 -7.51 18.70
N GLN A 117 -3.03 -6.39 19.12
CA GLN A 117 -3.00 -5.99 20.53
C GLN A 117 -4.37 -5.58 21.11
N LYS A 118 -5.31 -5.14 20.26
CA LYS A 118 -6.67 -4.74 20.69
C LYS A 118 -7.64 -5.92 20.87
N LYS A 119 -7.22 -7.15 20.60
CA LYS A 119 -8.05 -8.36 20.70
C LYS A 119 -7.90 -9.08 22.05
N GLU A 120 -6.96 -8.66 22.89
CA GLU A 120 -6.86 -9.06 24.31
C GLU A 120 -7.81 -8.23 25.19
#